data_AF-A0AA39IW36-F1
#
_entry.id   AF-A0AA39IW36-F1
#
_cell.length_a   1.000
_cell.length_b   1.000
_cell.length_c   1.000
_cell.angle_alpha   90.00
_cell.angle_beta   90.00
_cell.angle_gamma   90.00
#
_symmetry.space_group_name_H-M   'P 1'
#
loop_
_entity.id
_entity.type
_entity.pdbx_description
1 polymer ?
#
loop_
_entity_poly.entity_id
_entity_poly.type
_entity_poly.pdbx_seq_one_letter_code
_entity_poly.pdbx_strand_id
1 'polypeptide(L)'
;YRGSPIVINEEGMPENIDPYRSGEGGALRAGDRAPDAPDLVSSQGEKTCLFIIFRTSYYTVLIFPGADLEVEAILDLLKAYPAGAVKSVVILRQNAAPAVDGSPADGEGYARKHYNDRDGIVVVRPDGMIGALVGGVDRLKWYFKGIFL
;
A
#
# COMPACT_ATOMS: atom_id res chain seq x y z
N TYR A 1 -19.05 -6.92 0.84
CA TYR A 1 -18.17 -5.83 1.29
C TYR A 1 -17.63 -4.96 0.14
N ARG A 2 -18.41 -4.72 -0.93
CA ARG A 2 -18.11 -3.66 -1.92
C ARG A 2 -19.29 -2.69 -1.86
N GLY A 3 -19.04 -1.41 -1.56
CA GLY A 3 -20.10 -0.38 -1.44
C GLY A 3 -20.20 0.38 -0.11
N SER A 4 -19.26 0.23 0.82
CA SER A 4 -19.22 1.10 2.01
C SER A 4 -18.53 2.43 1.69
N PRO A 5 -18.95 3.56 2.31
CA PRO A 5 -18.45 4.91 2.03
C PRO A 5 -16.95 5.15 2.35
N ILE A 6 -16.22 4.11 2.75
CA ILE A 6 -14.80 4.15 3.12
C ILE A 6 -13.88 3.63 2.01
N VAL A 7 -14.43 3.26 0.84
CA VAL A 7 -13.67 2.69 -0.29
C VAL A 7 -13.51 3.74 -1.37
N ILE A 8 -12.26 4.16 -1.64
CA ILE A 8 -11.93 5.17 -2.64
C ILE A 8 -11.03 4.52 -3.70
N ASN A 9 -11.49 4.53 -4.96
CA ASN A 9 -10.72 4.17 -6.15
C ASN A 9 -10.62 5.41 -7.05
N GLU A 10 -9.42 5.89 -7.31
CA GLU A 10 -9.21 7.01 -8.27
C GLU A 10 -9.14 6.53 -9.73
N GLU A 11 -8.93 5.23 -9.96
CA GLU A 11 -9.00 4.62 -11.29
C GLU A 11 -10.45 4.19 -11.57
N GLY A 12 -11.05 4.76 -12.61
CA GLY A 12 -12.49 4.69 -12.91
C GLY A 12 -13.09 3.28 -12.85
N MET A 13 -14.35 3.19 -12.40
CA MET A 13 -15.14 1.97 -12.39
C MET A 13 -15.28 1.39 -13.82
N PRO A 14 -14.76 0.19 -14.12
CA PRO A 14 -15.30 -0.61 -15.19
C PRO A 14 -16.56 -1.27 -14.64
N GLU A 15 -17.70 -0.92 -15.24
CA GLU A 15 -18.95 -1.63 -15.05
C GLU A 15 -18.74 -3.11 -15.42
N ASN A 16 -19.23 -4.02 -14.56
CA ASN A 16 -19.25 -5.46 -14.78
C ASN A 16 -17.87 -6.16 -14.84
N ILE A 17 -17.29 -6.45 -13.67
CA ILE A 17 -16.27 -7.51 -13.56
C ILE A 17 -16.79 -8.60 -12.63
N ASP A 18 -16.78 -9.82 -13.17
CA ASP A 18 -17.13 -11.06 -12.49
C ASP A 18 -16.35 -11.19 -11.15
N PRO A 19 -17.04 -11.30 -10.00
CA PRO A 19 -16.41 -11.45 -8.70
C PRO A 19 -15.57 -12.73 -8.56
N TYR A 20 -15.67 -13.67 -9.50
CA TYR A 20 -14.90 -14.92 -9.54
C TYR A 20 -13.68 -14.88 -10.48
N ARG A 21 -13.47 -13.82 -11.26
CA ARG A 21 -12.30 -13.69 -12.14
C ARG A 21 -11.11 -13.07 -11.40
N SER A 22 -10.67 -13.73 -10.33
CA SER A 22 -9.37 -13.48 -9.71
C SER A 22 -8.32 -14.29 -10.46
N GLY A 23 -7.84 -13.83 -11.61
CA GLY A 23 -6.89 -14.66 -12.36
C GLY A 23 -6.12 -14.00 -13.49
N GLU A 24 -6.74 -13.11 -14.27
CA GLU A 24 -6.04 -12.51 -15.42
C GLU A 24 -6.48 -11.07 -15.63
N GLY A 25 -5.59 -10.12 -15.33
CA GLY A 25 -5.70 -8.72 -15.79
C GLY A 25 -6.67 -7.81 -15.04
N GLY A 26 -7.16 -8.18 -13.86
CA GLY A 26 -8.01 -7.29 -13.05
C GLY A 26 -7.20 -6.17 -12.40
N ALA A 27 -7.54 -4.91 -12.68
CA ALA A 27 -6.97 -3.76 -11.98
C ALA A 27 -7.24 -3.89 -10.46
N LEU A 28 -6.19 -3.79 -9.64
CA LEU A 28 -6.24 -3.81 -8.19
C LEU A 28 -7.17 -2.70 -7.68
N ARG A 29 -8.10 -3.03 -6.79
CA ARG A 29 -9.09 -2.07 -6.26
C ARG A 29 -9.09 -2.02 -4.74
N ALA A 30 -9.46 -0.87 -4.21
CA ALA A 30 -9.91 -0.76 -2.84
C ALA A 30 -11.11 -1.69 -2.60
N GLY A 31 -11.06 -2.39 -1.47
CA GLY A 31 -11.94 -3.50 -1.14
C GLY A 31 -11.43 -4.88 -1.56
N ASP A 32 -10.33 -4.98 -2.30
CA ASP A 32 -9.63 -6.26 -2.55
C ASP A 32 -8.75 -6.63 -1.35
N ARG A 33 -8.36 -7.90 -1.26
CA ARG A 33 -7.36 -8.34 -0.28
C ARG A 33 -5.98 -7.83 -0.70
N ALA A 34 -5.21 -7.30 0.24
CA ALA A 34 -3.85 -6.84 -0.07
C ALA A 34 -3.01 -8.02 -0.58
N PRO A 35 -2.42 -7.93 -1.80
CA PRO A 35 -1.53 -8.96 -2.31
C PRO A 35 -0.31 -9.15 -1.40
N ASP A 36 0.14 -10.39 -1.27
CA ASP A 36 1.45 -10.65 -0.68
C ASP A 36 2.56 -10.24 -1.64
N ALA A 37 3.75 -9.97 -1.12
CA ALA A 37 4.95 -9.84 -1.92
C ALA A 37 6.08 -10.59 -1.21
N PRO A 38 6.43 -11.81 -1.66
CA PRO A 38 7.59 -12.51 -1.13
C PRO A 38 8.89 -11.83 -1.59
N ASP A 39 9.99 -12.19 -0.96
CA ASP A 39 11.34 -11.72 -1.29
C ASP A 39 11.58 -10.21 -1.13
N LEU A 40 10.87 -9.60 -0.19
CA LEU A 40 11.26 -8.28 0.31
C LEU A 40 12.55 -8.43 1.13
N VAL A 41 13.54 -7.57 0.91
CA VAL A 41 14.80 -7.61 1.63
C VAL A 41 14.84 -6.44 2.61
N SER A 42 14.96 -6.73 3.90
CA SER A 42 15.08 -5.70 4.94
C SER A 42 16.42 -4.97 4.86
N SER A 43 16.57 -3.87 5.59
CA SER A 43 17.85 -3.17 5.73
C SER A 43 18.96 -4.02 6.35
N GLN A 44 18.60 -5.11 7.02
CA GLN A 44 19.54 -6.07 7.61
C GLN A 44 19.89 -7.22 6.64
N GLY A 45 19.38 -7.19 5.41
CA GLY A 45 19.58 -8.25 4.42
C GLY A 45 18.71 -9.49 4.64
N GLU A 46 17.76 -9.43 5.58
CA GLU A 46 16.85 -10.54 5.85
C GLU A 46 15.70 -10.56 4.85
N LYS A 47 15.36 -11.75 4.36
CA LYS A 47 14.18 -11.94 3.52
C LYS A 47 12.90 -11.88 4.36
N THR A 48 11.94 -11.08 3.92
CA THR A 48 10.63 -10.87 4.53
C THR A 48 9.54 -10.85 3.44
N CYS A 49 8.29 -10.68 3.84
CA CYS A 49 7.17 -10.48 2.93
C CYS A 49 6.14 -9.50 3.49
N LEU A 50 5.25 -8.99 2.64
CA LEU A 50 4.21 -8.04 3.06
C LEU A 50 3.26 -8.63 4.10
N PHE A 51 2.94 -9.91 4.04
CA PHE A 51 2.11 -10.56 5.06
C PHE A 51 2.75 -10.56 6.45
N ILE A 52 4.09 -10.61 6.53
CA ILE A 52 4.82 -10.45 7.80
C ILE A 52 4.84 -8.99 8.26
N ILE A 53 4.57 -8.02 7.39
CA ILE A 53 4.54 -6.60 7.73
C ILE A 53 3.13 -6.17 8.20
N PHE A 54 2.08 -6.73 7.61
CA PHE A 54 0.70 -6.44 7.98
C PHE A 54 0.37 -6.95 9.39
N ARG A 55 -0.35 -6.14 10.18
CA ARG A 55 -0.82 -6.52 11.52
C ARG A 55 -2.24 -5.99 11.75
N THR A 56 -2.93 -6.66 12.66
CA THR A 56 -4.29 -6.33 13.08
C THR A 56 -4.39 -5.15 14.03
N SER A 57 -3.26 -4.57 14.45
CA SER A 57 -3.21 -3.44 15.39
C SER A 57 -3.09 -2.08 14.71
N TYR A 58 -2.77 -2.02 13.42
CA TYR A 58 -2.49 -0.76 12.72
C TYR A 58 -2.86 -0.80 11.24
N TYR A 59 -3.08 0.38 10.66
CA TYR A 59 -3.12 0.56 9.21
C TYR A 59 -1.70 0.50 8.67
N THR A 60 -1.50 -0.19 7.55
CA THR A 60 -0.21 -0.21 6.85
C THR A 60 -0.32 0.63 5.59
N VAL A 61 0.54 1.65 5.45
CA VAL A 61 0.61 2.50 4.27
C VAL A 61 1.81 2.07 3.45
N LEU A 62 1.57 1.38 2.34
CA LEU A 62 2.60 1.03 1.38
C LEU A 62 2.79 2.20 0.43
N ILE A 63 4.04 2.62 0.29
CA ILE A 63 4.43 3.74 -0.57
C ILE A 63 5.32 3.15 -1.67
N PHE A 64 4.85 3.24 -2.91
CA PHE A 64 5.59 2.87 -4.10
C PHE A 64 6.11 4.15 -4.76
N PRO A 65 7.40 4.51 -4.59
CA PRO A 65 7.91 5.77 -5.09
C PRO A 65 7.82 5.86 -6.61
N GLY A 66 7.09 6.86 -7.10
CA GLY A 66 7.08 7.32 -8.49
C GLY A 66 7.91 8.59 -8.65
N ALA A 67 8.06 9.07 -9.90
CA ALA A 67 8.81 10.30 -10.18
C ALA A 67 8.21 11.54 -9.50
N ASP A 68 6.87 11.61 -9.42
CA ASP A 68 6.13 12.78 -8.92
C ASP A 68 5.63 12.60 -7.48
N LEU A 69 6.01 11.52 -6.79
CA LEU A 69 5.50 11.20 -5.46
C LEU A 69 6.41 11.79 -4.36
N GLU A 70 5.89 12.74 -3.60
CA GLU A 70 6.59 13.38 -2.47
C GLU A 70 6.63 12.45 -1.24
N VAL A 71 7.59 11.51 -1.22
CA VAL A 71 7.71 10.51 -0.14
C VAL A 71 7.93 11.16 1.23
N GLU A 72 8.77 12.19 1.34
CA GLU A 72 9.00 12.84 2.65
C GLU A 72 7.73 13.51 3.19
N ALA A 73 6.94 14.17 2.33
CA ALA A 73 5.70 14.81 2.73
C ALA A 73 4.65 13.79 3.20
N ILE A 74 4.60 12.61 2.56
CA ILE A 74 3.75 11.49 3.01
C ILE A 74 4.19 11.01 4.39
N LEU A 75 5.48 10.77 4.60
CA LEU A 75 6.00 10.32 5.89
C LEU A 75 5.77 11.35 6.99
N ASP A 76 5.87 12.65 6.70
CA ASP A 76 5.58 13.71 7.64
C ASP A 76 4.09 13.77 8.03
N LEU A 77 3.19 13.70 7.04
CA LEU A 77 1.75 13.59 7.29
C LEU A 77 1.42 12.40 8.20
N LEU A 78 2.07 11.25 7.99
CA LEU A 78 1.78 10.04 8.76
C LEU A 78 2.19 10.15 10.24
N LYS A 79 3.17 11.00 10.57
CA LYS A 79 3.57 11.27 11.97
C LYS A 79 2.50 12.02 12.76
N ALA A 80 1.56 12.69 12.10
CA ALA A 80 0.48 13.42 12.76
C ALA A 80 -0.60 12.49 13.36
N TYR A 81 -0.65 11.22 12.97
CA TYR A 81 -1.60 10.25 13.51
C TYR A 81 -1.09 9.62 14.82
N PRO A 82 -1.99 9.08 15.67
CA PRO A 82 -1.60 8.48 16.94
C PRO A 82 -0.50 7.43 16.79
N ALA A 83 0.47 7.46 17.69
CA ALA A 83 1.59 6.53 17.66
C ALA A 83 1.09 5.08 17.69
N GLY A 84 1.57 4.27 16.73
CA GLY A 84 1.18 2.87 16.60
C GLY A 84 -0.14 2.62 15.87
N ALA A 85 -0.89 3.66 15.45
CA ALA A 85 -2.11 3.48 14.67
C ALA A 85 -1.85 3.30 13.17
N VAL A 86 -0.77 3.91 12.65
CA VAL A 86 -0.38 3.83 11.25
C VAL A 86 1.10 3.47 11.13
N LYS A 87 1.41 2.52 10.24
CA LYS A 87 2.77 2.10 9.91
C LYS A 87 3.03 2.38 8.43
N SER A 88 4.03 3.19 8.13
CA SER A 88 4.49 3.45 6.76
C SER A 88 5.55 2.44 6.33
N VAL A 89 5.48 2.00 5.08
CA VAL A 89 6.47 1.10 4.46
C VAL A 89 6.74 1.62 3.05
N VAL A 90 7.95 2.11 2.82
CA VAL A 90 8.39 2.48 1.47
C VAL A 90 8.96 1.23 0.81
N ILE A 91 8.40 0.84 -0.33
CA ILE A 91 8.87 -0.33 -1.10
C ILE A 91 9.75 0.18 -2.22
N LEU A 92 11.05 -0.05 -2.09
CA LEU A 92 12.02 0.37 -3.09
C LEU A 92 11.98 -0.56 -4.30
N ARG A 93 12.33 -0.03 -5.47
CA ARG A 93 12.37 -0.81 -6.72
C ARG A 93 13.36 -1.97 -6.62
N GLN A 94 13.20 -2.92 -7.54
CA GLN A 94 14.16 -4.00 -7.72
C GLN A 94 15.58 -3.46 -7.91
N ASN A 95 16.55 -4.13 -7.28
CA ASN A 95 17.98 -3.76 -7.26
C ASN A 95 18.30 -2.42 -6.59
N ALA A 96 17.35 -1.78 -5.91
CA ALA A 96 17.66 -0.68 -5.01
C ALA A 96 18.33 -1.23 -3.74
N ALA A 97 19.32 -0.50 -3.22
CA ALA A 97 19.86 -0.80 -1.90
C ALA A 97 18.75 -0.58 -0.86
N PRO A 98 18.54 -1.51 0.10
CA PRO A 98 17.56 -1.29 1.15
C PRO A 98 17.95 -0.06 1.99
N ALA A 99 16.99 0.79 2.30
CA ALA A 99 17.29 2.04 3.00
C ALA A 99 17.56 1.79 4.48
N VAL A 100 18.47 2.58 5.07
CA VAL A 100 18.82 2.51 6.50
C VAL A 100 17.60 2.72 7.40
N ASP A 101 16.59 3.46 6.91
CA ASP A 101 15.34 3.76 7.61
C ASP A 101 14.37 2.57 7.73
N GLY A 102 14.80 1.35 7.34
CA GLY A 102 14.01 0.13 7.46
C GLY A 102 13.02 -0.11 6.31
N SER A 103 13.16 0.65 5.23
CA SER A 103 12.37 0.46 4.00
C SER A 103 12.87 -0.76 3.23
N PRO A 104 12.03 -1.79 3.03
CA PRO A 104 12.46 -3.00 2.32
C PRO A 104 12.68 -2.74 0.82
N ALA A 105 13.67 -3.41 0.26
CA ALA A 105 13.87 -3.50 -1.18
C ALA A 105 13.05 -4.67 -1.76
N ASP A 106 12.46 -4.47 -2.93
CA ASP A 106 11.72 -5.52 -3.64
C ASP A 106 12.69 -6.42 -4.41
N GLY A 107 13.17 -7.51 -3.80
CA GLY A 107 14.29 -8.32 -4.33
C GLY A 107 14.04 -8.87 -5.74
N GLU A 108 12.86 -9.44 -5.95
CA GLU A 108 12.47 -10.09 -7.22
C GLU A 108 11.34 -9.32 -7.94
N GLY A 109 10.99 -8.12 -7.48
CA GLY A 109 9.97 -7.28 -8.11
C GLY A 109 8.52 -7.75 -7.87
N TYR A 110 8.30 -8.66 -6.93
CA TYR A 110 6.96 -9.21 -6.65
C TYR A 110 6.00 -8.15 -6.11
N ALA A 111 6.49 -7.20 -5.32
CA ALA A 111 5.62 -6.16 -4.76
C ALA A 111 5.09 -5.27 -5.87
N ARG A 112 5.93 -4.78 -6.78
CA ARG A 112 5.41 -4.00 -7.92
C ARG A 112 4.52 -4.84 -8.83
N LYS A 113 4.92 -6.06 -9.17
CA LYS A 113 4.12 -6.94 -10.03
C LYS A 113 2.72 -7.20 -9.45
N HIS A 114 2.62 -7.59 -8.18
CA HIS A 114 1.33 -7.92 -7.55
C HIS A 114 0.48 -6.68 -7.28
N TYR A 115 1.10 -5.50 -7.22
CA TYR A 115 0.41 -4.21 -7.10
C TYR A 115 0.31 -3.47 -8.45
N ASN A 116 0.35 -4.21 -9.58
CA ASN A 116 0.17 -3.71 -10.95
C ASN A 116 1.11 -2.56 -11.35
N ASP A 117 2.40 -2.69 -11.02
CA ASP A 117 3.47 -1.73 -11.32
C ASP A 117 3.19 -0.29 -10.84
N ARG A 118 2.36 -0.16 -9.80
CA ARG A 118 1.89 1.14 -9.31
C ARG A 118 3.02 2.05 -8.86
N ASP A 119 2.87 3.33 -9.19
CA ASP A 119 3.52 4.47 -8.56
C ASP A 119 2.45 5.20 -7.74
N GLY A 120 2.61 5.25 -6.41
CA GLY A 120 1.61 5.83 -5.51
C GLY A 120 1.50 5.13 -4.16
N ILE A 121 0.36 5.31 -3.51
CA ILE A 121 0.14 4.91 -2.11
C ILE A 121 -1.00 3.89 -2.03
N VAL A 122 -0.79 2.83 -1.27
CA VAL A 122 -1.79 1.81 -0.97
C VAL A 122 -1.98 1.78 0.54
N VAL A 123 -3.21 2.00 0.99
CA VAL A 123 -3.57 1.86 2.40
C VAL A 123 -4.16 0.48 2.62
N VAL A 124 -3.52 -0.30 3.48
CA VAL A 124 -3.97 -1.62 3.93
C VAL A 124 -4.54 -1.47 5.34
N ARG A 125 -5.78 -1.92 5.51
CA ARG A 125 -6.48 -1.93 6.79
C ARG A 125 -5.91 -3.00 7.73
N PRO A 126 -6.16 -2.91 9.05
CA PRO A 126 -5.72 -3.93 9.99
C PRO A 126 -6.26 -5.35 9.69
N ASP A 127 -7.37 -5.46 8.97
CA ASP A 127 -7.94 -6.74 8.52
C ASP A 127 -7.28 -7.31 7.25
N GLY A 128 -6.25 -6.65 6.70
CA GLY A 128 -5.53 -7.08 5.51
C GLY A 128 -6.23 -6.74 4.19
N MET A 129 -7.28 -5.93 4.22
CA MET A 129 -7.98 -5.46 3.02
C MET A 129 -7.41 -4.11 2.57
N ILE A 130 -7.38 -3.88 1.25
CA ILE A 130 -7.03 -2.57 0.69
C ILE A 130 -8.16 -1.60 1.02
N GLY A 131 -7.83 -0.57 1.80
CA GLY A 131 -8.75 0.50 2.16
C GLY A 131 -8.80 1.61 1.11
N ALA A 132 -7.65 1.96 0.53
CA ALA A 132 -7.55 3.00 -0.48
C ALA A 132 -6.32 2.82 -1.38
N LEU A 133 -6.46 3.33 -2.59
CA LEU A 133 -5.40 3.44 -3.60
C LEU A 133 -5.36 4.92 -4.01
N VAL A 134 -4.30 5.63 -3.67
CA VAL A 134 -4.24 7.10 -3.83
C VAL A 134 -2.93 7.57 -4.42
N GLY A 135 -3.00 8.64 -5.22
CA GLY A 135 -1.84 9.19 -5.93
C GLY A 135 -0.94 10.14 -5.12
N GLY A 136 -1.34 10.56 -3.91
CA GLY A 136 -0.57 11.57 -3.16
C GLY A 136 -1.11 11.95 -1.79
N VAL A 137 -0.43 12.92 -1.17
CA VAL A 137 -0.62 13.36 0.23
C VAL A 137 -2.05 13.83 0.52
N ASP A 138 -2.64 14.65 -0.36
CA ASP A 138 -3.96 15.23 -0.13
C ASP A 138 -5.07 14.17 -0.04
N ARG A 139 -5.01 13.18 -0.93
CA ARG A 139 -5.96 12.06 -0.97
C ARG A 139 -5.77 11.10 0.19
N LEU A 140 -4.52 10.87 0.60
CA LEU A 140 -4.20 10.09 1.81
C LEU A 140 -4.76 10.77 3.07
N LYS A 141 -4.57 12.09 3.19
CA LYS A 141 -5.14 12.89 4.28
C LYS A 141 -6.66 12.83 4.30
N TRP A 142 -7.29 12.92 3.13
CA TRP A 142 -8.75 12.80 3.02
C TRP A 142 -9.26 11.43 3.47
N TYR A 143 -8.57 10.34 3.09
CA TYR A 143 -8.92 8.98 3.53
C TYR A 143 -8.89 8.86 5.07
N PHE A 144 -7.77 9.26 5.70
CA PHE A 144 -7.61 9.11 7.14
C PHE A 144 -8.48 10.05 7.98
N LYS A 145 -8.90 11.20 7.43
CA LYS A 145 -9.92 12.06 8.06
C LYS A 145 -11.23 11.29 8.31
N GLY A 146 -11.57 10.32 7.46
CA GLY A 146 -12.74 9.45 7.65
C GLY A 146 -12.57 8.39 8.74
N ILE A 147 -11.37 8.21 9.28
CA ILE A 147 -11.01 7.12 10.21
C ILE A 147 -10.64 7.64 11.60
N PHE A 148 -9.74 8.63 11.67
CA PHE A 148 -9.11 9.11 12.90
C PHE A 148 -9.66 10.47 13.36
N LEU A 149 -10.95 10.73 13.12
CA LEU A 149 -11.64 11.97 13.44
C LEU A 149 -11.46 12.41 14.90
#